data_AF-A0A5D3G6N5-F1
#
_entry.id   AF-A0A5D3G6N5-F1
#
_cell.length_a   1.000
_cell.length_b   1.000
_cell.length_c   1.000
_cell.angle_alpha   90.00
_cell.angle_beta   90.00
_cell.angle_gamma   90.00
#
_symmetry.space_group_name_H-M   'P 1'
#
loop_
_entity.id
_entity.type
_entity.pdbx_description
1 polymer ?
#
loop_
_entity_poly.entity_id
_entity_poly.type
_entity_poly.pdbx_seq_one_letter_code
_entity_poly.pdbx_strand_id
1 'polypeptide(L)'
;MAKDNAQIQRDKRAKEKALLERIGAEKRTLIVSKALDDALQVLGDRHDFEEWQETASTLLINLAAATAEESARFSAMSRPAFEITEKQSRQLKEFSKSGIEPA
;
A
#
# COMPACT_ATOMS: atom_id res chain seq x y z
N MET A 1 -31.55 -23.36 13.28
CA MET A 1 -31.55 -22.63 11.99
C MET A 1 -30.15 -22.09 11.75
N ALA A 2 -29.50 -22.52 10.66
CA ALA A 2 -28.18 -22.00 10.30
C ALA A 2 -28.32 -20.50 9.97
N LYS A 3 -27.44 -19.67 10.52
CA LYS A 3 -27.40 -18.25 10.15
C LYS A 3 -27.02 -18.13 8.68
N ASP A 4 -27.75 -17.31 7.93
CA ASP A 4 -27.39 -16.95 6.56
C ASP A 4 -26.02 -16.26 6.53
N ASN A 5 -25.24 -16.49 5.48
CA ASN A 5 -23.88 -15.98 5.31
C ASN A 5 -23.84 -14.44 5.42
N ALA A 6 -24.90 -13.77 4.95
CA ALA A 6 -25.08 -12.32 5.11
C ALA A 6 -25.14 -11.88 6.58
N GLN A 7 -25.75 -12.67 7.45
CA GLN A 7 -25.88 -12.38 8.88
C GLN A 7 -24.56 -12.61 9.61
N ILE A 8 -23.81 -13.66 9.24
CA ILE A 8 -22.46 -13.91 9.76
C ILE A 8 -21.51 -12.74 9.44
N GLN A 9 -21.56 -12.22 8.21
CA GLN A 9 -20.72 -11.09 7.80
C GLN A 9 -21.09 -9.78 8.52
N ARG A 10 -22.38 -9.51 8.75
CA ARG A 10 -22.82 -8.35 9.55
C ARG A 10 -22.35 -8.45 10.99
N ASP A 11 -22.55 -9.61 11.64
CA ASP A 11 -22.10 -9.85 13.01
C ASP A 11 -20.59 -9.67 13.14
N LYS A 12 -19.81 -10.13 12.15
CA LYS A 12 -18.35 -9.95 12.10
C LYS A 12 -17.95 -8.48 12.02
N ARG A 13 -18.57 -7.71 11.12
CA ARG A 13 -18.31 -6.27 10.97
C ARG A 13 -18.68 -5.47 12.22
N ALA A 14 -19.79 -5.82 12.87
CA ALA A 14 -20.23 -5.14 14.10
C ALA A 14 -19.25 -5.37 15.25
N LYS A 15 -18.76 -6.61 15.42
CA LYS A 15 -17.73 -6.95 16.42
C LYS A 15 -16.41 -6.24 16.14
N GLU A 16 -15.97 -6.21 14.88
CA GLU A 16 -14.75 -5.51 14.47
C GLU A 16 -14.85 -4.01 14.73
N LYS A 17 -15.97 -3.38 14.38
CA LYS A 17 -16.21 -1.95 14.67
C LYS A 17 -16.17 -1.65 16.17
N ALA A 18 -16.84 -2.45 16.99
CA ALA A 18 -16.85 -2.26 18.44
C ALA A 18 -15.45 -2.42 19.07
N LEU A 19 -14.64 -3.34 18.53
CA LEU A 19 -13.24 -3.49 18.96
C LEU A 19 -12.42 -2.25 18.62
N LEU A 20 -12.50 -1.78 17.37
CA LEU A 20 -11.79 -0.59 16.89
C LEU A 20 -12.15 0.66 17.71
N GLU A 21 -13.44 0.86 17.98
CA GLU A 21 -13.93 1.97 18.80
C GLU A 21 -13.41 1.89 20.25
N ARG A 22 -13.37 0.68 20.83
CA ARG A 22 -12.84 0.47 22.19
C ARG A 22 -11.35 0.78 22.31
N ILE A 23 -10.55 0.50 21.28
CA ILE A 23 -9.10 0.74 21.30
C ILE A 23 -8.73 2.11 20.70
N GLY A 24 -9.71 2.93 20.32
CA GLY A 24 -9.48 4.23 19.68
C GLY A 24 -8.78 4.13 18.32
N ALA A 25 -8.87 2.98 17.65
CA ALA A 25 -8.25 2.76 16.34
C ALA A 25 -9.27 2.90 15.22
N GLU A 26 -8.78 3.30 14.05
CA GLU A 26 -9.56 3.30 12.81
C GLU A 26 -8.96 2.28 11.86
N LYS A 27 -9.79 1.38 11.33
CA LYS A 27 -9.35 0.48 10.26
C LYS A 27 -9.26 1.27 8.96
N ARG A 28 -8.04 1.46 8.48
CA ARG A 28 -7.76 1.99 7.15
C ARG A 28 -7.22 0.88 6.26
N THR A 29 -7.73 0.81 5.04
CA THR A 29 -7.22 -0.11 4.02
C THR A 29 -6.29 0.67 3.11
N LEU A 30 -5.06 0.17 2.93
CA LEU A 30 -4.10 0.71 1.96
C LEU A 30 -4.06 -0.23 0.75
N ILE A 31 -4.35 0.29 -0.44
CA ILE A 31 -4.10 -0.44 -1.68
C ILE A 31 -2.61 -0.29 -2.00
N VAL A 32 -1.91 -1.41 -2.04
CA VAL A 32 -0.46 -1.44 -2.23
C VAL A 32 -0.17 -1.79 -3.69
N SER A 33 0.47 -0.88 -4.43
CA SER A 33 1.00 -1.17 -5.76
C SER A 33 2.25 -2.03 -5.64
N LYS A 34 2.64 -2.76 -6.69
CA LYS A 34 3.87 -3.58 -6.64
C LYS A 34 5.12 -2.78 -6.23
N ALA A 35 5.26 -1.55 -6.74
CA ALA A 35 6.38 -0.69 -6.35
C ALA A 35 6.36 -0.31 -4.85
N LEU A 36 5.17 -0.14 -4.27
CA LEU A 36 5.05 0.14 -2.84
C LEU A 36 5.28 -1.13 -2.00
N ASP A 37 4.81 -2.28 -2.47
CA ASP A 37 5.04 -3.60 -1.85
C ASP A 37 6.53 -3.91 -1.77
N ASP A 38 7.25 -3.79 -2.89
CA ASP A 38 8.69 -3.99 -2.95
C ASP A 38 9.44 -3.00 -2.04
N ALA A 39 8.98 -1.73 -1.96
CA ALA A 39 9.56 -0.75 -1.05
C ALA A 39 9.30 -1.08 0.44
N LEU A 40 8.10 -1.57 0.78
CA LEU A 40 7.77 -2.00 2.13
C LEU A 40 8.62 -3.21 2.55
N GLN A 41 8.86 -4.15 1.64
CA GLN A 41 9.75 -5.28 1.89
C GLN A 41 11.19 -4.82 2.16
N VAL A 42 11.75 -3.99 1.29
CA VAL A 42 13.13 -3.47 1.45
C VAL A 42 13.30 -2.71 2.76
N LEU A 43 12.30 -1.92 3.15
CA LEU A 43 12.34 -1.16 4.41
C LEU A 43 12.09 -2.05 5.62
N GLY A 44 11.23 -3.07 5.51
CA GLY A 44 11.01 -4.07 6.54
C GLY A 44 12.27 -4.85 6.84
N ASP A 45 12.91 -5.41 5.80
CA ASP A 45 14.16 -6.18 5.93
C ASP A 45 15.30 -5.32 6.50
N ARG A 46 15.35 -4.04 6.16
CA ARG A 46 16.41 -3.12 6.64
C ARG A 46 16.29 -2.80 8.13
N HIS A 47 15.08 -2.83 8.66
CA HIS A 47 14.77 -2.39 10.01
C HIS A 47 14.19 -3.51 10.89
N ASP A 48 14.29 -4.76 10.41
CA ASP A 48 13.81 -5.98 11.07
C ASP A 48 12.32 -5.94 11.45
N PHE A 49 11.48 -5.35 10.59
CA PHE A 49 10.02 -5.37 10.78
C PHE A 49 9.40 -6.62 10.15
N GLU A 50 8.55 -7.32 10.90
CA GLU A 50 7.88 -8.53 10.43
C GLU A 50 6.60 -8.22 9.64
N GLU A 51 5.91 -7.13 9.96
CA GLU A 51 4.66 -6.73 9.30
C GLU A 51 4.79 -5.39 8.58
N TRP A 52 4.25 -5.29 7.37
CA TRP A 52 4.32 -4.06 6.58
C TRP A 52 3.61 -2.88 7.24
N GLN A 53 2.57 -3.13 8.05
CA GLN A 53 1.86 -2.11 8.82
C GLN A 53 2.77 -1.49 9.88
N GLU A 54 3.65 -2.29 10.50
CA GLU A 54 4.65 -1.81 11.46
C GLU A 54 5.67 -0.92 10.75
N THR A 55 6.19 -1.36 9.61
CA THR A 55 7.08 -0.55 8.75
C THR A 55 6.44 0.78 8.39
N ALA A 56 5.21 0.75 7.86
CA ALA A 56 4.51 1.95 7.40
C ALA A 56 4.18 2.91 8.54
N SER A 57 3.63 2.40 9.65
CA SER A 57 3.24 3.24 10.79
C SER A 57 4.45 3.87 11.47
N THR A 58 5.51 3.10 11.71
CA THR A 58 6.74 3.61 12.34
C THR A 58 7.38 4.70 11.50
N LEU A 59 7.49 4.50 10.18
CA LEU A 59 8.08 5.52 9.29
C LEU A 59 7.22 6.78 9.21
N LEU A 60 5.90 6.65 9.07
CA LEU A 60 5.00 7.81 8.98
C LEU A 60 4.99 8.64 10.28
N ILE A 61 4.97 7.97 11.44
CA ILE A 61 4.99 8.65 12.75
C ILE A 61 6.31 9.40 12.94
N ASN A 62 7.45 8.75 12.67
CA ASN A 62 8.76 9.39 12.83
C ASN A 62 8.96 10.53 11.84
N LEU A 63 8.53 10.37 10.58
CA LEU A 63 8.62 11.41 9.57
C LEU A 63 7.76 12.63 9.94
N ALA A 64 6.58 12.42 10.54
CA ALA A 64 5.72 13.49 11.02
C ALA A 64 6.27 14.20 12.27
N ALA A 65 7.07 13.51 13.10
CA ALA A 65 7.74 14.07 14.26
C ALA A 65 9.05 14.81 13.92
N ALA A 66 9.64 14.53 12.75
CA ALA A 66 10.85 15.19 12.28
C ALA A 66 10.62 16.68 11.98
N THR A 67 11.70 17.46 11.90
CA THR A 67 11.61 18.86 11.50
C THR A 67 11.11 18.99 10.05
N ALA A 68 10.58 20.17 9.71
CA ALA A 68 10.14 20.45 8.33
C ALA A 68 11.28 20.26 7.32
N GLU A 69 12.52 20.59 7.67
CA GLU A 69 13.68 20.44 6.79
C GLU A 69 14.06 18.97 6.58
N GLU A 70 14.07 18.16 7.63
CA GLU A 70 14.38 16.73 7.55
C GLU A 70 13.31 15.96 6.78
N SER A 71 12.04 16.25 7.07
CA SER A 71 10.91 15.61 6.39
C SER A 71 10.77 16.05 4.93
N ALA A 72 11.11 17.30 4.60
CA ALA A 72 11.04 17.81 3.23
C ALA A 72 11.88 16.99 2.24
N ARG A 73 13.00 16.41 2.70
CA ARG A 73 13.87 15.54 1.88
C ARG A 73 13.14 14.33 1.32
N PHE A 74 12.17 13.80 2.06
CA PHE A 74 11.35 12.66 1.65
C PHE A 74 10.13 13.07 0.81
N SER A 75 9.75 14.36 0.84
CA SER A 75 8.69 14.91 -0.03
C SER A 75 9.19 15.36 -1.40
N ALA A 76 10.48 15.75 -1.49
CA ALA A 76 11.09 16.31 -2.69
C ALA A 76 11.70 15.25 -3.62
N MET A 77 11.74 13.98 -3.22
CA MET A 77 12.13 12.91 -4.13
C MET A 77 11.02 12.76 -5.18
N SER A 78 11.35 13.15 -6.42
CA SER A 78 10.55 12.86 -7.60
C SER A 78 9.96 11.46 -7.43
N ARG A 79 8.63 11.34 -7.48
CA ARG A 79 8.02 10.04 -7.77
C ARG A 79 8.83 9.45 -8.92
N PRO A 80 9.25 8.17 -8.89
CA PRO A 80 9.94 7.58 -10.02
C PRO A 80 9.11 7.92 -11.24
N ALA A 81 9.66 8.80 -12.09
CA ALA A 81 9.02 9.17 -13.32
C ALA A 81 8.97 7.87 -14.08
N PHE A 82 7.77 7.35 -14.33
CA PHE A 82 7.63 6.18 -15.18
C PHE A 82 7.96 6.64 -16.60
N GLU A 83 9.24 6.69 -16.93
CA GLU A 83 9.70 6.94 -18.28
C GLU A 83 9.50 5.65 -19.07
N ILE A 84 8.48 5.65 -19.92
CA ILE A 84 8.26 4.57 -20.88
C ILE A 84 9.45 4.55 -21.83
N THR A 85 10.25 3.49 -21.76
CA THR A 85 11.33 3.27 -22.74
C THR A 85 10.73 3.11 -24.14
N GLU A 86 11.47 3.46 -25.19
CA GLU A 86 11.03 3.23 -26.58
C GLU A 86 10.61 1.77 -26.84
N LYS A 87 11.26 0.81 -26.17
CA LYS A 87 10.88 -0.61 -26.22
C LYS A 87 9.47 -0.84 -25.66
N GLN A 88 9.18 -0.33 -24.47
CA GLN A 88 7.86 -0.43 -23.84
C GLN A 88 6.80 0.32 -24.63
N SER A 89 7.13 1.49 -25.20
CA SER A 89 6.25 2.25 -26.10
C SER A 89 5.86 1.43 -27.33
N ARG A 90 6.83 0.74 -27.96
CA ARG A 90 6.57 -0.15 -29.09
C ARG A 90 5.71 -1.35 -28.69
N GLN A 91 6.01 -1.99 -27.56
CA GLN A 91 5.24 -3.12 -27.05
C GLN A 91 3.78 -2.75 -26.75
N LEU A 92 3.53 -1.58 -26.16
CA LEU A 92 2.18 -1.07 -25.91
C LEU A 92 1.44 -0.75 -27.22
N LYS A 93 2.13 -0.20 -28.22
CA LYS A 93 1.54 0.05 -29.55
C LYS A 93 1.20 -1.26 -30.27
N GLU A 94 2.05 -2.28 -30.18
CA GLU A 94 1.79 -3.60 -30.76
C GLU A 94 0.62 -4.29 -30.06
N PHE A 95 0.61 -4.30 -28.72
CA PHE A 95 -0.49 -4.82 -27.92
C PHE A 95 -1.83 -4.13 -28.25
N SER A 96 -1.84 -2.81 -28.43
CA SER A 96 -3.07 -2.08 -28.79
C SER A 96 -3.67 -2.50 -30.15
N LYS A 97 -2.85 -3.04 -31.06
CA LYS A 97 -3.26 -3.48 -32.38
C LYS A 97 -3.68 -4.95 -32.41
N SER A 98 -2.97 -5.81 -31.69
CA SER A 98 -3.15 -7.26 -31.75
C SER A 98 -3.97 -7.82 -30.59
N GLY A 99 -4.03 -7.12 -29.45
CA GLY A 99 -4.54 -7.66 -28.18
C GLY A 99 -3.68 -8.79 -27.59
N ILE A 100 -2.52 -9.06 -28.18
CA ILE A 100 -1.62 -10.16 -27.80
C ILE A 100 -0.36 -9.55 -27.21
N GLU A 101 0.03 -10.05 -26.03
CA GLU A 101 1.23 -9.59 -25.33
C GLU A 101 2.50 -9.94 -26.13
N PRO A 102 3.37 -8.95 -26.45
CA PRO A 102 4.56 -9.20 -27.27
C PRO A 102 5.64 -9.93 -26.46
N ALA A 103 6.22 -10.97 -27.07
CA ALA A 103 7.28 -11.82 -26.50
C ALA A 103 8.62 -11.08 -26.29
#